data_AF-R4KM46-F1
#
_entry.id   AF-R4KM46-F1
#
_cell.length_a   1.000
_cell.length_b   1.000
_cell.length_c   1.000
_cell.angle_alpha   90.00
_cell.angle_beta   90.00
_cell.angle_gamma   90.00
#
_symmetry.space_group_name_H-M   'P 1'
#
loop_
_entity.id
_entity.type
_entity.pdbx_description
1 polymer ?
#
loop_
_entity_poly.entity_id
_entity_poly.type
_entity_poly.pdbx_seq_one_letter_code
_entity_poly.pdbx_strand_id
1 'polypeptide(L)'
;MTIKEQRFYFCPKCGGKLSYHIKDERPRLICDVCRYIFYENPVVGVAAIVLNAQKQILLGRRTGGKYAGLWCIPCGYVEYDEDVYHAVRREFKEETNLDIEPLGVYTVQSNFHDPEKHTVGIWFWARVTGGELLAGDDLDYVAYFDLSDCPPLAFPTDRLVIDRLRVF
;
A
#
# COMPACT_ATOMS: atom_id res chain seq x y z
N MET A 1 8.57 -3.37 -27.22
CA MET A 1 7.70 -3.40 -26.03
C MET A 1 7.44 -4.86 -25.70
N THR A 2 8.01 -5.35 -24.61
CA THR A 2 7.74 -6.72 -24.15
C THR A 2 6.27 -6.78 -23.77
N ILE A 3 5.48 -7.61 -24.45
CA ILE A 3 4.08 -7.83 -24.08
C ILE A 3 4.13 -8.45 -22.68
N LYS A 4 3.67 -7.68 -21.67
CA LYS A 4 3.47 -8.19 -20.32
C LYS A 4 2.55 -9.40 -20.42
N GLU A 5 2.87 -10.49 -19.74
CA GLU A 5 2.01 -11.68 -19.75
C GLU A 5 0.57 -11.29 -19.40
N GLN A 6 -0.39 -11.72 -20.22
CA GLN A 6 -1.79 -11.35 -20.04
C GLN A 6 -2.34 -12.00 -18.77
N ARG A 7 -2.87 -11.18 -17.86
CA ARG A 7 -3.36 -11.67 -16.56
C ARG A 7 -4.86 -11.95 -16.53
N PHE A 8 -5.63 -11.22 -17.34
CA PHE A 8 -7.09 -11.34 -17.40
C PHE A 8 -7.51 -11.83 -18.77
N TYR A 9 -8.31 -12.91 -18.81
CA TYR A 9 -8.69 -13.59 -20.06
C TYR A 9 -10.17 -13.46 -20.41
N PHE A 10 -11.02 -13.13 -19.43
CA PHE A 10 -12.47 -13.08 -19.61
C PHE A 10 -13.02 -11.73 -19.13
N CYS A 11 -13.98 -11.19 -19.89
CA CYS A 11 -14.58 -9.90 -19.63
C CYS A 11 -15.50 -9.97 -18.41
N PRO A 12 -15.31 -9.11 -17.39
CA PRO A 12 -16.16 -9.13 -16.20
C PRO A 12 -17.61 -8.69 -16.49
N LYS A 13 -17.87 -8.07 -17.65
CA LYS A 13 -19.20 -7.58 -18.02
C LYS A 13 -20.06 -8.64 -18.74
N CYS A 14 -19.45 -9.49 -19.58
CA CYS A 14 -20.20 -10.39 -20.44
C CYS A 14 -19.60 -11.80 -20.62
N GLY A 15 -18.50 -12.12 -19.92
CA GLY A 15 -17.80 -13.42 -20.03
C GLY A 15 -17.03 -13.66 -21.33
N GLY A 16 -17.10 -12.74 -22.31
CA GLY A 16 -16.38 -12.86 -23.58
C GLY A 16 -14.86 -12.73 -23.42
N LYS A 17 -14.08 -13.24 -24.39
CA LYS A 17 -12.62 -13.19 -24.37
C LYS A 17 -12.10 -11.73 -24.28
N LEU A 18 -11.11 -11.51 -23.42
CA LEU A 18 -10.28 -10.30 -23.41
C LEU A 18 -9.01 -10.58 -24.21
N SER A 19 -8.65 -9.62 -25.08
CA SER A 19 -7.40 -9.66 -25.85
C SER A 19 -6.76 -8.27 -25.80
N TYR A 20 -5.43 -8.19 -25.92
CA TYR A 20 -4.77 -6.90 -26.07
C TYR A 20 -5.00 -6.32 -27.48
N HIS A 21 -5.50 -5.10 -27.52
CA HIS A 21 -5.67 -4.30 -28.73
C HIS A 21 -4.96 -2.95 -28.54
N ILE A 22 -4.34 -2.41 -29.59
CA ILE A 22 -3.74 -1.07 -29.54
C ILE A 22 -4.85 -0.02 -29.57
N LYS A 23 -4.88 0.84 -28.55
CA LYS A 23 -5.76 2.01 -28.47
C LYS A 23 -5.00 3.17 -27.82
N ASP A 24 -5.00 4.33 -28.46
CA ASP A 24 -4.26 5.51 -27.99
C ASP A 24 -2.76 5.21 -27.78
N GLU A 25 -2.15 4.54 -28.77
CA GLU A 25 -0.74 4.11 -28.78
C GLU A 25 -0.32 3.12 -27.68
N ARG A 26 -1.27 2.64 -26.87
CA ARG A 26 -1.01 1.67 -25.80
C ARG A 26 -1.81 0.38 -25.99
N PRO A 27 -1.23 -0.79 -25.67
CA PRO A 27 -2.01 -2.03 -25.59
C PRO A 27 -2.99 -1.93 -24.41
N ARG A 28 -4.25 -2.28 -24.65
CA ARG A 28 -5.30 -2.36 -23.63
C ARG A 28 -6.08 -3.67 -23.78
N LEU A 29 -6.52 -4.24 -22.66
CA LEU A 29 -7.44 -5.38 -22.69
C LEU A 29 -8.81 -4.90 -23.14
N ILE A 30 -9.26 -5.37 -24.30
CA ILE A 30 -10.58 -5.06 -24.85
C ILE A 30 -11.31 -6.37 -25.07
N CYS A 31 -12.59 -6.41 -24.68
CA CYS A 31 -13.44 -7.56 -24.91
C CYS A 31 -13.75 -7.70 -26.40
N ASP A 32 -13.51 -8.90 -26.95
CA ASP A 32 -13.74 -9.20 -28.36
C ASP A 32 -15.25 -9.26 -28.71
N VAL A 33 -16.13 -9.33 -27.70
CA VAL A 33 -17.59 -9.40 -27.86
C VAL A 33 -18.25 -8.04 -27.63
N CYS A 34 -18.23 -7.54 -26.39
CA CYS A 34 -18.98 -6.33 -26.03
C CYS A 34 -18.15 -5.03 -26.12
N ARG A 35 -16.88 -5.12 -26.55
CA ARG A 35 -15.95 -3.99 -26.68
C ARG A 35 -15.64 -3.24 -25.38
N TYR A 36 -16.01 -3.79 -24.22
CA TYR A 36 -15.63 -3.26 -22.92
C TYR A 36 -14.11 -3.19 -22.79
N ILE A 37 -13.60 -2.06 -22.31
CA ILE A 37 -12.18 -1.83 -22.05
C ILE A 37 -11.93 -2.15 -20.58
N PHE A 38 -11.12 -3.18 -20.33
CA PHE A 38 -10.68 -3.54 -18.99
C PHE A 38 -9.40 -2.77 -18.68
N TYR A 39 -9.49 -1.78 -17.80
CA TYR A 39 -8.33 -1.02 -17.34
C TYR A 39 -7.63 -1.75 -16.19
N GLU A 40 -6.35 -2.07 -16.38
CA GLU A 40 -5.49 -2.56 -15.31
C GLU A 40 -5.00 -1.39 -14.46
N ASN A 41 -5.85 -0.96 -13.52
CA ASN A 41 -5.57 0.16 -12.64
C ASN A 41 -4.63 -0.27 -11.49
N PRO A 42 -3.70 0.59 -11.05
CA PRO A 42 -2.99 0.36 -9.81
C PRO A 42 -3.96 0.48 -8.62
N VAL A 43 -3.76 -0.35 -7.59
CA VAL A 43 -4.53 -0.27 -6.34
C VAL A 43 -3.97 0.87 -5.49
N VAL A 44 -4.83 1.61 -4.80
CA VAL A 44 -4.41 2.67 -3.88
C VAL A 44 -4.18 2.07 -2.50
N GLY A 45 -3.01 2.32 -1.92
CA GLY A 45 -2.70 2.00 -0.53
C GLY A 45 -2.42 3.25 0.29
N VAL A 46 -2.66 3.18 1.58
CA VAL A 46 -2.41 4.25 2.54
C VAL A 46 -1.55 3.72 3.67
N ALA A 47 -0.68 4.57 4.21
CA ALA A 47 0.20 4.26 5.32
C ALA A 47 0.28 5.46 6.27
N ALA A 48 0.47 5.21 7.56
CA ALA A 48 0.62 6.28 8.54
C ALA A 48 2.02 6.29 9.17
N ILE A 49 2.69 7.44 9.08
CA ILE A 49 3.96 7.69 9.73
C ILE A 49 3.67 8.32 11.08
N VAL A 50 3.93 7.54 12.13
CA VAL A 50 3.84 7.98 13.53
C VAL A 50 5.23 7.95 14.15
N LEU A 51 5.63 9.08 14.72
CA LEU A 51 6.85 9.19 15.52
C LEU A 51 6.49 9.36 17.00
N ASN A 52 7.22 8.66 17.88
CA ASN A 52 7.13 8.92 19.32
C ASN A 52 7.91 10.19 19.73
N ALA A 53 7.90 10.53 21.01
CA ALA A 53 8.63 11.69 21.54
C ALA A 53 10.15 11.62 21.33
N GLN A 54 10.71 10.42 21.16
CA GLN A 54 12.11 10.15 20.87
C GLN A 54 12.42 10.19 19.36
N LYS A 55 11.46 10.58 18.52
CA LYS A 55 11.55 10.58 17.05
C LYS A 55 11.77 9.19 16.43
N GLN A 56 11.38 8.14 17.12
CA GLN A 56 11.40 6.77 16.61
C GLN A 56 10.10 6.49 15.85
N ILE A 57 10.17 5.75 14.75
CA ILE A 57 9.04 5.40 13.91
C ILE A 57 8.36 4.12 14.38
N LEU A 58 7.02 4.11 14.41
CA LEU A 58 6.27 2.88 14.64
C LEU A 58 6.28 2.01 13.38
N LEU A 59 6.75 0.77 13.52
CA LEU A 59 6.68 -0.26 12.49
C LEU A 59 5.94 -1.47 13.03
N GLY A 60 5.42 -2.31 12.14
CA GLY A 60 4.95 -3.64 12.51
C GLY A 60 5.50 -4.75 11.62
N ARG A 61 5.55 -5.95 12.17
CA ARG A 61 6.15 -7.14 11.57
C ARG A 61 5.07 -8.03 10.99
N ARG A 62 5.22 -8.38 9.72
CA ARG A 62 4.22 -9.14 8.97
C ARG A 62 4.22 -10.61 9.38
N THR A 63 3.04 -11.18 9.58
CA THR A 63 2.81 -12.58 9.97
C THR A 63 2.94 -13.56 8.81
N GLY A 64 2.63 -13.13 7.59
CA GLY A 64 2.42 -14.03 6.45
C GLY A 64 2.82 -13.48 5.08
N GLY A 65 2.64 -14.33 4.07
CA GLY A 65 2.94 -14.02 2.68
C GLY A 65 4.43 -13.97 2.36
N LYS A 66 4.76 -13.41 1.19
CA LYS A 66 6.14 -13.27 0.68
C LYS A 66 7.07 -12.48 1.61
N TYR A 67 6.49 -11.67 2.50
CA TYR A 67 7.20 -10.73 3.36
C TYR A 67 7.09 -11.07 4.86
N ALA A 68 6.71 -12.31 5.20
CA ALA A 68 6.62 -12.76 6.58
C ALA A 68 7.95 -12.54 7.34
N GLY A 69 7.85 -12.04 8.58
CA GLY A 69 8.98 -11.71 9.44
C GLY A 69 9.70 -10.40 9.12
N LEU A 70 9.37 -9.73 8.01
CA LEU A 70 9.86 -8.40 7.68
C LEU A 70 8.93 -7.32 8.23
N TRP A 71 9.47 -6.11 8.34
CA TRP A 71 8.78 -4.97 8.95
C TRP A 71 8.28 -3.97 7.91
N CYS A 72 7.15 -3.33 8.17
CA CYS A 72 6.63 -2.25 7.34
C CYS A 72 6.08 -1.11 8.20
N ILE A 73 5.93 0.05 7.56
CA ILE A 73 5.08 1.12 8.10
C ILE A 73 3.64 0.58 8.05
N PRO A 74 2.85 0.68 9.13
CA PRO A 74 1.45 0.22 9.13
C PRO A 74 0.68 0.82 7.95
N CYS A 75 0.06 -0.04 7.15
CA CYS A 75 -0.48 0.30 5.84
C CYS A 75 -1.49 -0.73 5.33
N GLY A 76 -2.42 -0.28 4.51
CA GLY A 76 -3.35 -1.17 3.82
C GLY A 76 -4.00 -0.53 2.60
N TYR A 77 -4.99 -1.21 2.03
CA TYR A 77 -5.65 -0.76 0.82
C TYR A 77 -6.83 0.16 1.12
N VAL A 78 -7.08 1.10 0.21
CA VAL A 78 -8.29 1.90 0.26
C VAL A 78 -9.43 1.09 -0.35
N GLU A 79 -10.51 0.92 0.40
CA GLU A 79 -11.70 0.24 -0.09
C GLU A 79 -12.45 1.09 -1.13
N TYR A 80 -13.23 0.45 -2.00
CA TYR A 80 -13.81 1.09 -3.19
C TYR A 80 -14.68 2.32 -2.88
N ASP A 81 -15.37 2.31 -1.75
CA ASP A 81 -16.30 3.34 -1.27
C ASP A 81 -15.77 4.11 -0.05
N GLU A 82 -14.46 4.02 0.23
CA GLU A 82 -13.84 4.61 1.41
C GLU A 82 -13.02 5.87 1.07
N ASP A 83 -13.07 6.89 1.94
CA ASP A 83 -12.18 8.05 1.88
C ASP A 83 -10.76 7.67 2.34
N VAL A 84 -9.73 8.20 1.70
CA VAL A 84 -8.32 7.87 2.01
C VAL A 84 -7.91 8.18 3.45
N TYR A 85 -8.52 9.20 4.09
CA TYR A 85 -8.26 9.52 5.49
C TYR A 85 -9.02 8.59 6.45
N HIS A 86 -10.16 8.04 6.02
CA HIS A 86 -10.83 6.97 6.77
C HIS A 86 -10.03 5.67 6.66
N ALA A 87 -9.60 5.30 5.46
CA ALA A 87 -8.79 4.11 5.23
C ALA A 87 -7.53 4.10 6.10
N VAL A 88 -6.75 5.19 6.13
CA VAL A 88 -5.52 5.21 6.94
C VAL A 88 -5.80 5.10 8.43
N ARG A 89 -6.93 5.62 8.92
CA ARG A 89 -7.33 5.47 10.33
C ARG A 89 -7.75 4.04 10.64
N ARG A 90 -8.56 3.43 9.76
CA ARG A 90 -9.04 2.05 9.88
C ARG A 90 -7.87 1.06 9.87
N GLU A 91 -7.06 1.09 8.82
CA GLU A 91 -5.91 0.19 8.65
C GLU A 91 -4.95 0.29 9.83
N PHE A 92 -4.59 1.53 10.22
CA PHE A 92 -3.67 1.72 11.35
C PHE A 92 -4.25 1.20 12.67
N LYS A 93 -5.57 1.35 12.88
CA LYS A 93 -6.25 0.84 14.07
C LYS A 93 -6.32 -0.69 14.07
N GLU A 94 -6.62 -1.31 12.95
CA GLU A 94 -6.69 -2.77 12.78
C GLU A 94 -5.33 -3.42 13.06
N GLU A 95 -4.25 -2.81 12.56
CA GLU A 95 -2.88 -3.33 12.67
C GLU A 95 -2.17 -3.03 14.00
N THR A 96 -2.51 -1.92 14.67
CA THR A 96 -1.75 -1.42 15.85
C THR A 96 -2.58 -1.16 17.09
N ASN A 97 -3.92 -1.26 16.98
CA ASN A 97 -4.89 -0.90 18.01
C ASN A 97 -4.82 0.57 18.51
N LEU A 98 -4.07 1.43 17.81
CA LEU A 98 -3.97 2.86 18.11
C LEU A 98 -4.96 3.67 17.26
N ASP A 99 -5.55 4.68 17.90
CA ASP A 99 -6.33 5.71 17.21
C ASP A 99 -5.39 6.84 16.79
N ILE A 100 -5.48 7.25 15.53
CA ILE A 100 -4.62 8.30 14.97
C ILE A 100 -5.43 9.45 14.38
N GLU A 101 -4.84 10.64 14.36
CA GLU A 101 -5.25 11.77 13.55
C GLU A 101 -4.21 12.03 12.45
N PRO A 102 -4.56 11.80 11.18
CA PRO A 102 -3.73 12.18 10.04
C PRO A 102 -3.63 13.70 9.95
N LEU A 103 -2.40 14.20 9.88
CA LEU A 103 -2.07 15.64 9.84
C LEU A 103 -1.87 16.16 8.41
N GLY A 104 -1.67 15.26 7.45
CA GLY A 104 -1.50 15.59 6.04
C GLY A 104 -0.65 14.56 5.30
N VAL A 105 -0.63 14.65 3.97
CA VAL A 105 0.19 13.77 3.13
C VAL A 105 1.66 14.16 3.27
N TYR A 106 2.51 13.20 3.62
CA TYR A 106 3.96 13.35 3.58
C TYR A 106 4.51 13.10 2.17
N THR A 107 4.17 11.96 1.58
CA THR A 107 4.59 11.63 0.21
C THR A 107 3.60 10.69 -0.46
N VAL A 108 3.57 10.75 -1.78
CA VAL A 108 2.94 9.76 -2.66
C VAL A 108 4.03 9.05 -3.45
N GLN A 109 3.96 7.72 -3.57
CA GLN A 109 4.92 6.93 -4.36
C GLN A 109 4.20 5.86 -5.18
N SER A 110 4.74 5.54 -6.35
CA SER A 110 4.32 4.37 -7.13
C SER A 110 5.17 3.16 -6.74
N ASN A 111 4.50 2.03 -6.52
CA ASN A 111 5.12 0.77 -6.16
C ASN A 111 5.08 -0.19 -7.35
N PHE A 112 6.27 -0.60 -7.79
CA PHE A 112 6.47 -1.54 -8.91
C PHE A 112 7.23 -2.81 -8.49
N HIS A 113 7.39 -3.03 -7.18
CA HIS A 113 8.15 -4.17 -6.65
C HIS A 113 7.43 -5.52 -6.86
N ASP A 114 6.10 -5.49 -7.01
CA ASP A 114 5.30 -6.60 -7.48
C ASP A 114 4.86 -6.32 -8.94
N PRO A 115 5.42 -7.03 -9.95
CA PRO A 115 5.06 -6.83 -11.35
C PRO A 115 3.60 -7.20 -11.65
N GLU A 116 2.97 -8.01 -10.81
CA GLU A 116 1.56 -8.37 -10.90
C GLU A 116 0.68 -7.37 -10.16
N LYS A 117 1.16 -6.71 -9.11
CA LYS A 117 0.35 -5.80 -8.30
C LYS A 117 0.99 -4.43 -8.21
N HIS A 118 0.71 -3.60 -9.20
CA HIS A 118 1.07 -2.18 -9.14
C HIS A 118 0.19 -1.48 -8.11
N THR A 119 0.81 -0.69 -7.23
CA THR A 119 0.08 0.13 -6.27
C THR A 119 0.58 1.56 -6.26
N VAL A 120 -0.28 2.49 -5.86
CA VAL A 120 0.09 3.87 -5.52
C VAL A 120 -0.10 4.01 -4.02
N GLY A 121 0.98 4.28 -3.29
CA GLY A 121 0.94 4.47 -1.85
C GLY A 121 0.87 5.95 -1.47
N ILE A 122 0.08 6.27 -0.47
CA ILE A 122 -0.01 7.60 0.16
C ILE A 122 0.42 7.45 1.62
N TRP A 123 1.54 8.05 1.98
CA TRP A 123 2.02 8.08 3.36
C TRP A 123 1.57 9.39 4.02
N PHE A 124 0.83 9.27 5.11
CA PHE A 124 0.36 10.40 5.90
C PHE A 124 1.25 10.60 7.12
N TRP A 125 1.53 11.85 7.46
CA TRP A 125 1.90 12.18 8.83
C TRP A 125 0.69 11.95 9.74
N ALA A 126 0.91 11.37 10.91
CA ALA A 126 -0.14 11.16 11.88
C ALA A 126 0.36 11.33 13.32
N ARG A 127 -0.56 11.70 14.22
CA ARG A 127 -0.34 11.65 15.66
C ARG A 127 -1.29 10.63 16.30
N VAL A 128 -0.80 9.93 17.32
CA VAL A 128 -1.65 9.06 18.15
C VAL A 128 -2.55 9.92 19.02
N THR A 129 -3.83 9.60 19.05
CA THR A 129 -4.86 10.29 19.85
C THR A 129 -5.49 9.38 20.91
N GLY A 130 -5.25 8.07 20.85
CA GLY A 130 -5.79 7.10 21.81
C GLY A 130 -5.41 5.66 21.48
N GLY A 131 -5.94 4.73 22.27
CA GLY A 131 -5.69 3.29 22.14
C GLY A 131 -4.49 2.79 22.94
N GLU A 132 -4.29 1.47 22.89
CA GLU A 132 -3.15 0.79 23.49
C GLU A 132 -2.40 0.03 22.41
N LEU A 133 -1.08 0.18 22.37
CA LEU A 133 -0.26 -0.40 21.32
C LEU A 133 -0.30 -1.94 21.40
N LEU A 134 -0.94 -2.56 20.41
CA LEU A 134 -1.08 -4.00 20.30
C LEU A 134 -1.13 -4.38 18.83
N ALA A 135 -0.31 -5.35 18.41
CA ALA A 135 -0.33 -5.83 17.03
C ALA A 135 -1.67 -6.53 16.72
N GLY A 136 -2.16 -6.34 15.51
CA GLY A 136 -3.39 -6.94 15.00
C GLY A 136 -3.32 -7.22 13.50
N ASP A 137 -4.42 -7.79 13.00
CA ASP A 137 -4.59 -8.23 11.62
C ASP A 137 -3.39 -9.03 11.08
N ASP A 138 -2.68 -8.53 10.07
CA ASP A 138 -1.59 -9.22 9.44
C ASP A 138 -0.22 -8.97 10.10
N LEU A 139 -0.19 -8.29 11.25
CA LEU A 139 1.00 -8.00 12.05
C LEU A 139 1.04 -8.81 13.36
N ASP A 140 2.17 -9.46 13.67
CA ASP A 140 2.35 -10.20 14.93
C ASP A 140 3.09 -9.39 16.00
N TYR A 141 3.70 -8.28 15.60
CA TYR A 141 4.48 -7.45 16.50
C TYR A 141 4.55 -6.02 16.00
N VAL A 142 4.49 -5.05 16.91
CA VAL A 142 4.59 -3.61 16.62
C VAL A 142 5.55 -2.98 17.60
N ALA A 143 6.46 -2.14 17.12
CA ALA A 143 7.49 -1.51 17.94
C ALA A 143 8.02 -0.23 17.30
N TYR A 144 8.56 0.65 18.15
CA TYR A 144 9.24 1.87 17.73
C TYR A 144 10.72 1.59 17.44
N PHE A 145 11.22 2.14 16.34
CA PHE A 145 12.61 2.02 15.93
C PHE A 145 13.23 3.37 15.59
N ASP A 146 14.52 3.51 15.89
CA ASP A 146 15.28 4.65 15.40
C ASP A 146 15.30 4.65 13.87
N LEU A 147 15.10 5.84 13.28
CA LEU A 147 15.08 5.98 11.83
C LEU A 147 16.40 5.46 11.23
N SER A 148 17.54 5.60 11.92
CA SER A 148 18.86 5.12 11.48
C SER A 148 19.06 3.61 11.63
N ASP A 149 18.31 2.93 12.49
CA ASP A 149 18.50 1.52 12.87
C ASP A 149 17.19 0.73 12.75
N CYS A 150 16.55 0.85 11.59
CA CYS A 150 15.34 0.09 11.28
C CYS A 150 15.66 -1.36 10.94
N PRO A 151 14.83 -2.33 11.36
CA PRO A 151 14.97 -3.74 11.01
C PRO A 151 14.83 -3.97 9.47
N PRO A 152 15.02 -5.21 9.00
CA PRO A 152 14.76 -5.56 7.60
C PRO A 152 13.31 -5.23 7.20
N LEU A 153 13.18 -4.38 6.17
CA LEU A 153 11.89 -3.86 5.72
C LEU A 153 11.30 -4.73 4.60
N ALA A 154 9.98 -4.92 4.62
CA ALA A 154 9.21 -5.66 3.62
C ALA A 154 9.20 -4.96 2.26
N PHE A 155 9.05 -3.63 2.27
CA PHE A 155 8.85 -2.84 1.06
C PHE A 155 10.04 -1.91 0.79
N PRO A 156 10.62 -1.95 -0.44
CA PRO A 156 11.66 -1.01 -0.83
C PRO A 156 11.22 0.46 -0.74
N THR A 157 9.92 0.72 -0.93
CA THR A 157 9.37 2.08 -0.85
C THR A 157 9.34 2.60 0.58
N ASP A 158 9.10 1.75 1.59
CA ASP A 158 9.20 2.15 3.00
C ASP A 158 10.63 2.57 3.34
N ARG A 159 11.65 1.87 2.80
CA ARG A 159 13.05 2.30 2.94
C ARG A 159 13.26 3.70 2.36
N LEU A 160 12.75 3.96 1.16
CA LEU A 160 12.83 5.28 0.53
C LEU A 160 12.14 6.37 1.35
N VAL A 161 10.96 6.09 1.92
CA VAL A 161 10.23 7.01 2.79
C VAL A 161 11.03 7.31 4.06
N ILE A 162 11.51 6.27 4.74
CA ILE A 162 12.30 6.39 5.98
C ILE A 162 13.61 7.13 5.75
N ASP A 163 14.32 6.85 4.65
CA ASP A 163 15.57 7.54 4.33
C ASP A 163 15.36 9.05 4.12
N ARG A 164 14.22 9.46 3.55
CA ARG A 164 13.87 10.89 3.43
C ARG A 164 13.55 11.53 4.78
N LEU A 165 12.96 10.78 5.71
CA LEU A 165 12.65 11.27 7.05
C LEU A 165 13.92 11.60 7.86
N ARG A 166 15.05 10.91 7.59
CA ARG A 166 16.33 11.15 8.29
C ARG A 166 16.97 12.51 7.98
N VAL A 167 16.56 13.16 6.89
CA VAL A 167 17.13 14.42 6.39
C VAL A 167 16.35 15.64 6.92
N PHE A 168 15.20 15.41 7.56
CA PHE A 168 14.37 16.41 8.24
C PHE A 168 14.73 16.55 9.72
#